data_AF-A0A2N5YZS1-F1
#
_entry.id   AF-A0A2N5YZS1-F1
#
_cell.length_a   1.000
_cell.length_b   1.000
_cell.length_c   1.000
_cell.angle_alpha   90.00
_cell.angle_beta   90.00
_cell.angle_gamma   90.00
#
_symmetry.space_group_name_H-M   'P 1'
#
loop_
_entity.id
_entity.type
_entity.pdbx_description
1 polymer ?
#
loop_
_entity_poly.entity_id
_entity_poly.type
_entity_poly.pdbx_seq_one_letter_code
_entity_poly.pdbx_strand_id
1 'polypeptide(L)' 'MKKVLLIFVAIVFTAGMLVAQEEEVKDKNKPNILFEKTVHDFGTIPYGGDGTCEFVFKNTGKDPLVLSNVKSSCGCTVP' A
#
# COMPACT_ATOMS: atom_id res chain seq x y z
N MET A 1 22.65 -37.96 -23.62
CA MET A 1 22.80 -36.52 -23.92
C MET A 1 21.51 -35.73 -23.78
N LYS A 2 20.37 -36.15 -24.36
CA LYS A 2 19.05 -35.49 -24.19
C LYS A 2 18.57 -35.32 -22.74
N LYS A 3 18.82 -36.32 -21.88
CA LYS A 3 18.43 -36.25 -20.45
C LYS A 3 19.26 -35.22 -19.65
N VAL A 4 20.52 -35.05 -20.01
CA VAL A 4 21.41 -34.05 -19.38
C VAL A 4 21.01 -32.64 -19.82
N LEU A 5 20.67 -32.46 -21.10
CA LEU A 5 20.15 -31.21 -21.63
C LEU A 5 18.82 -30.80 -20.96
N LEU A 6 17.91 -31.76 -20.77
CA LEU A 6 16.62 -31.51 -20.11
C LEU A 6 16.78 -31.13 -18.63
N ILE A 7 17.72 -31.75 -17.91
CA ILE A 7 18.02 -31.39 -16.52
C ILE A 7 18.63 -29.99 -16.46
N PHE A 8 19.52 -29.65 -17.40
CA PHE A 8 20.12 -28.32 -17.45
C PHE A 8 19.08 -27.22 -17.73
N VAL A 9 18.15 -27.45 -18.66
CA VAL A 9 17.06 -26.52 -18.96
C VAL A 9 16.11 -26.37 -17.76
N ALA A 10 15.80 -27.45 -17.05
CA ALA A 10 14.95 -27.38 -15.86
C ALA A 10 15.60 -26.56 -14.73
N ILE A 11 16.92 -26.68 -14.54
CA ILE A 11 17.67 -25.91 -13.53
C ILE A 11 17.72 -24.42 -13.89
N VAL A 12 17.90 -24.09 -15.17
CA VAL A 12 17.87 -22.69 -15.63
C VAL A 12 16.47 -22.08 -15.47
N PHE A 13 15.42 -22.86 -15.70
CA PHE A 13 14.04 -22.39 -15.58
C PHE A 13 13.61 -22.14 -14.13
N THR A 14 14.03 -23.00 -13.19
CA THR A 14 13.76 -22.80 -11.76
C THR A 14 14.56 -21.63 -11.18
N ALA A 15 15.81 -21.43 -11.61
CA ALA A 15 16.60 -20.28 -11.20
C ALA A 15 15.98 -18.94 -11.67
N GLY A 16 15.42 -18.90 -12.89
CA GLY A 16 14.72 -17.70 -13.40
C GLY A 16 13.50 -17.29 -12.58
N MET A 17 12.80 -18.24 -11.94
CA MET A 17 11.64 -17.95 -11.09
C MET A 17 12.03 -17.31 -9.75
N LEU A 18 13.26 -17.51 -9.26
CA LEU A 18 13.74 -16.87 -8.02
C LEU A 18 14.06 -15.38 -8.20
N VAL A 19 14.33 -14.94 -9.44
CA VAL A 19 14.65 -13.53 -9.75
C VAL A 19 13.38 -12.69 -9.97
N ALA A 20 12.21 -13.32 -10.07
CA ALA A 20 10.93 -12.62 -10.28
C ALA A 20 10.25 -12.12 -8.99
N GLN A 21 10.76 -12.50 -7.82
CA GLN A 21 10.33 -11.93 -6.55
C GLN A 21 11.29 -10.80 -6.17
N GLU A 22 11.23 -9.69 -6.90
CA GLU A 22 11.72 -8.42 -6.36
C GLU A 22 10.77 -8.03 -5.23
N GLU A 23 11.21 -8.20 -3.99
CA GLU A 23 10.63 -7.43 -2.89
C GLU A 23 10.77 -5.95 -3.27
N GLU A 24 9.65 -5.22 -3.33
CA GLU A 24 9.68 -3.77 -3.38
C GLU A 24 10.51 -3.29 -2.20
N VAL A 25 11.77 -2.91 -2.47
CA VAL A 25 12.59 -2.19 -1.50
C VAL A 25 11.84 -0.90 -1.24
N LYS A 26 11.08 -0.87 -0.13
CA LYS A 26 10.51 0.35 0.43
C LYS A 26 11.70 1.22 0.80
N ASP A 27 12.14 2.00 -0.18
CA ASP A 27 13.21 2.96 -0.06
C ASP A 27 12.82 3.91 1.06
N LYS A 28 13.40 3.68 2.24
CA LYS A 28 13.08 4.42 3.47
C LYS A 28 13.32 5.92 3.30
N ASN A 29 14.05 6.32 2.25
CA ASN A 29 14.32 7.71 2.00
C ASN A 29 13.09 8.42 1.38
N LYS A 30 12.22 7.74 0.63
CA LYS A 30 11.03 8.39 0.02
C LYS A 30 9.93 8.68 1.06
N PRO A 31 9.14 9.77 0.91
CA PRO A 31 7.98 10.00 1.77
C PRO A 31 7.00 8.83 1.66
N ASN A 32 6.50 8.36 2.80
CA ASN A 32 5.56 7.23 2.82
C ASN A 32 4.49 7.43 3.88
N ILE A 33 3.23 7.44 3.48
CA ILE A 33 2.08 7.61 4.38
C ILE A 33 1.54 6.25 4.82
N LEU A 34 1.33 6.07 6.12
CA LEU A 34 0.69 4.89 6.70
C LEU A 34 -0.52 5.33 7.52
N PHE A 35 -1.70 4.82 7.18
CA PHE A 35 -2.95 5.04 7.92
C PHE A 35 -3.18 3.91 8.91
N GLU A 36 -3.69 4.23 10.10
CA GLU A 36 -4.12 3.22 11.07
C GLU A 36 -5.38 2.48 10.60
N LYS A 37 -6.31 3.23 9.99
CA LYS A 37 -7.49 2.72 9.32
C LYS A 37 -7.78 3.59 8.11
N THR A 38 -8.35 3.00 7.06
CA THR A 38 -8.78 3.71 5.86
C THR A 38 -10.29 3.69 5.67
N VAL A 39 -10.98 2.89 6.49
CA VAL A 39 -12.42 2.72 6.46
C VAL A 39 -12.93 2.83 7.89
N HIS A 40 -14.06 3.51 8.04
CA HIS A 40 -14.83 3.52 9.27
C HIS A 40 -16.28 3.20 8.92
N ASP A 41 -16.83 2.20 9.61
CA ASP A 41 -18.25 1.86 9.51
C ASP A 41 -18.97 2.48 10.71
N PHE A 42 -19.89 3.40 10.41
CA PHE A 42 -20.69 4.09 11.41
C PHE A 42 -21.86 3.23 11.94
N GLY A 43 -22.21 2.15 11.25
CA GLY A 43 -23.36 1.31 11.59
C GLY A 43 -24.68 2.11 11.61
N THR A 44 -25.41 2.01 12.72
CA THR A 44 -26.68 2.74 12.92
C THR A 44 -26.45 3.94 13.82
N ILE A 45 -26.53 5.15 13.25
CA ILE A 45 -26.49 6.40 14.02
C ILE A 45 -27.94 6.90 14.24
N PRO A 46 -28.35 7.20 15.48
CA PRO A 46 -29.66 7.79 15.75
C PRO A 46 -29.75 9.21 15.19
N TYR A 47 -30.97 9.67 14.92
CA TYR A 47 -31.19 11.04 14.45
C TYR A 47 -30.66 12.06 15.48
N GLY A 48 -29.75 12.93 15.05
CA GLY A 48 -29.05 13.89 15.93
C GLY A 48 -27.89 13.31 16.74
N GLY A 49 -27.47 12.06 16.48
CA GLY A 49 -26.29 11.46 17.09
C GLY A 49 -24.98 12.08 16.57
N ASP A 50 -23.93 11.99 17.38
CA ASP A 50 -22.58 12.42 16.98
C ASP A 50 -21.93 11.36 16.10
N GLY A 51 -21.61 11.74 14.86
CA GLY A 51 -20.98 10.90 13.84
C GLY A 51 -19.52 11.25 13.59
N THR A 52 -18.79 11.69 14.61
CA THR A 52 -17.39 12.07 14.47
C THR A 52 -16.47 10.85 14.34
N CYS A 53 -15.58 10.86 13.35
CA CYS A 53 -14.54 9.85 13.18
C CYS A 53 -13.20 10.52 12.89
N GLU A 54 -12.18 10.17 13.68
CA GLU A 54 -10.80 10.58 13.44
C GLU A 54 -10.04 9.51 12.66
N PHE A 55 -9.17 9.97 11.75
CA PHE A 55 -8.24 9.14 10.99
C PHE A 55 -6.82 9.61 11.28
N VAL A 56 -6.01 8.72 11.85
CA VAL A 56 -4.61 8.97 12.16
C VAL A 56 -3.73 8.37 11.08
N PHE A 57 -2.72 9.13 10.65
CA PHE A 57 -1.68 8.66 9.75
C PHE A 57 -0.30 9.11 10.21
N LYS A 58 0.71 8.37 9.76
CA LYS A 58 2.12 8.63 10.06
C LYS A 58 2.95 8.66 8.78
N ASN A 59 3.83 9.66 8.67
CA ASN A 59 4.93 9.60 7.71
C ASN A 59 5.98 8.60 8.22
N THR A 60 6.17 7.51 7.50
CA THR A 60 7.17 6.47 7.79
C THR A 60 8.41 6.57 6.91
N GLY A 61 8.42 7.53 5.97
CA GLY A 61 9.59 7.91 5.19
C GLY A 61 10.52 8.85 5.96
N LYS A 62 11.71 9.11 5.41
CA LYS A 62 12.67 10.08 5.95
C LYS A 62 12.52 11.47 5.36
N ASP A 63 12.01 11.57 4.14
CA ASP A 63 11.74 12.85 3.49
C ASP A 63 10.38 13.45 3.94
N PRO A 64 10.22 14.79 3.88
CA PRO A 64 8.95 15.45 4.20
C PRO A 64 7.79 14.95 3.32
N LEU A 65 6.65 14.64 3.96
CA LEU A 65 5.42 14.25 3.27
C LEU A 65 4.56 15.50 3.00
N VAL A 66 4.48 15.89 1.73
CA VAL A 66 3.62 17.00 1.27
C VAL A 66 2.32 16.42 0.71
N LEU A 67 1.19 16.77 1.34
CA LEU A 67 -0.13 16.40 0.83
C LEU A 67 -0.58 17.41 -0.23
N SER A 68 -0.67 16.96 -1.47
CA SER A 68 -1.19 17.77 -2.59
C SER A 68 -2.49 17.15 -3.11
N ASN A 69 -3.40 17.98 -3.61
CA ASN A 69 -4.67 17.52 -4.21
C ASN A 69 -5.54 16.65 -3.27
N VAL A 70 -5.69 17.05 -2.01
CA VAL A 70 -6.66 16.41 -1.11
C VAL A 70 -8.07 16.66 -1.66
N LYS A 71 -8.78 15.59 -2.05
CA LYS A 71 -10.14 15.66 -2.62
C LYS A 71 -11.08 14.80 -1.78
N SER A 72 -12.22 15.37 -1.40
CA SER A 72 -13.32 14.57 -0.88
C SER A 72 -14.10 13.95 -2.04
N SER A 73 -14.63 12.74 -1.83
CA SER A 73 -15.49 12.07 -2.80
C SER A 73 -16.87 12.74 -2.89
N CYS A 74 -17.36 13.27 -1.76
CA CYS A 74 -18.53 14.13 -1.70
C CYS A 74 -18.06 15.55 -1.33
N GLY A 75 -18.31 16.52 -2.20
CA GLY A 75 -17.85 17.91 -2.04
C GLY A 75 -18.49 18.69 -0.89
N CYS A 76 -19.18 18.01 0.03
CA CYS A 76 -19.98 18.61 1.09
C CYS A 76 -19.12 19.30 2.17
N THR A 77 -17.81 19.03 2.22
CA THR A 77 -16.88 19.54 3.24
C THR A 77 -15.43 19.57 2.71
N VAL A 78 -15.16 20.39 1.70
CA VAL A 78 -13.79 20.77 1.32
C VAL A 78 -13.56 22.21 1.82
N PRO A 79 -12.58 22.49 2.69
CA PRO A 79 -12.19 23.87 3.00
C PRO A 79 -11.46 24.56 1.84
#